data_AF-A0A931RNM5-F1
#
_entry.id   AF-A0A931RNM5-F1
#
_cell.length_a   1.000
_cell.length_b   1.000
_cell.length_c   1.000
_cell.angle_alpha   90.00
_cell.angle_beta   90.00
_cell.angle_gamma   90.00
#
_symmetry.space_group_name_H-M   'P 1'
#
loop_
_entity.id
_entity.type
_entity.pdbx_description
1 polymer ?
#
loop_
_entity_poly.entity_id
_entity_poly.type
_entity_poly.pdbx_seq_one_letter_code
_entity_poly.pdbx_strand_id
1 'polypeptide(L)'
;MSPEETTTNPPPSVPEESAPSTAPEAVPSEPVVAPTEPAAPALVEAAPVPASEPITPSTPAPTSPPPPAPAAPSSAEPTSPPPSPLLNTGGGTTIRELLSRAKAKIQFRKAAKLERIMVRAREKGSIGNDEAQALLRVSDATATRYLAELVKTGRLRATGRTSGRRYQPVP
;
A
#
# COMPACT_ATOMS: atom_id res chain seq x y z
N MET A 1 -1.64 -19.95 53.41
CA MET A 1 -1.89 -21.41 53.44
C MET A 1 -3.39 -21.63 53.39
N SER A 2 -3.91 -21.95 52.21
CA SER A 2 -5.24 -22.52 52.02
C SER A 2 -5.04 -23.79 51.20
N PRO A 3 -5.54 -24.95 51.65
CA PRO A 3 -5.33 -26.23 50.97
C PRO A 3 -6.27 -26.42 49.78
N GLU A 4 -5.78 -27.26 48.86
CA GLU A 4 -6.44 -27.93 47.74
C GLU A 4 -7.76 -28.61 48.13
N GLU A 5 -8.67 -28.81 47.16
CA GLU A 5 -9.29 -30.10 46.73
C GLU A 5 -10.04 -29.83 45.39
N THR A 6 -9.63 -30.34 44.22
CA THR A 6 -9.72 -31.70 43.64
C THR A 6 -11.11 -32.05 43.09
N THR A 7 -11.13 -32.74 41.92
CA THR A 7 -12.27 -33.50 41.33
C THR A 7 -13.25 -32.66 40.48
N THR A 8 -13.60 -32.95 39.22
CA THR A 8 -13.67 -34.23 38.50
C THR A 8 -13.58 -33.99 36.99
N ASN A 9 -12.96 -34.93 36.28
CA ASN A 9 -13.03 -35.10 34.83
C ASN A 9 -13.60 -36.50 34.60
N PRO A 10 -14.58 -36.66 33.69
CA PRO A 10 -14.58 -37.85 32.85
C PRO A 10 -14.48 -37.51 31.35
N PRO A 11 -13.55 -38.14 30.60
CA PRO A 11 -13.53 -38.17 29.13
C PRO A 11 -14.23 -39.44 28.60
N PRO A 12 -14.06 -39.87 27.33
CA PRO A 12 -14.69 -39.40 26.09
C PRO A 12 -15.57 -40.49 25.42
N SER A 13 -16.55 -40.13 24.58
CA SER A 13 -17.23 -41.00 23.57
C SER A 13 -18.26 -40.13 22.82
N VAL A 14 -18.33 -40.07 21.49
CA VAL A 14 -18.25 -41.14 20.49
C VAL A 14 -17.57 -40.66 19.20
N PRO A 15 -16.90 -41.56 18.46
CA PRO A 15 -16.52 -41.38 17.07
C PRO A 15 -17.69 -41.79 16.16
N GLU A 16 -18.06 -40.97 15.17
CA GLU A 16 -18.69 -41.52 13.97
C GLU A 16 -18.22 -40.80 12.71
N GLU A 17 -17.54 -41.62 11.94
CA GLU A 17 -17.05 -41.49 10.59
C GLU A 17 -18.22 -41.41 9.61
N SER A 18 -18.24 -40.36 8.80
CA SER A 18 -18.86 -40.41 7.46
C SER A 18 -18.14 -39.40 6.58
N ALA A 19 -17.08 -39.90 5.96
CA ALA A 19 -16.49 -39.30 4.79
C ALA A 19 -17.34 -39.63 3.53
N PRO A 20 -16.91 -39.18 2.35
CA PRO A 20 -17.60 -38.22 1.50
C PRO A 20 -18.63 -38.85 0.55
N SER A 21 -19.76 -38.16 0.34
CA SER A 21 -20.69 -38.50 -0.74
C SER A 21 -20.08 -38.13 -2.10
N THR A 22 -19.64 -39.16 -2.80
CA THR A 22 -19.36 -39.20 -4.23
C THR A 22 -20.65 -39.02 -5.04
N ALA A 23 -20.70 -38.00 -5.89
CA ALA A 23 -21.50 -38.00 -7.12
C ALA A 23 -20.95 -36.95 -8.11
N PRO A 24 -20.18 -37.35 -9.15
CA PRO A 24 -19.88 -36.54 -10.31
C PRO A 24 -20.81 -36.94 -11.46
N GLU A 25 -21.89 -36.19 -11.69
CA GLU A 25 -22.77 -36.32 -12.87
C GLU A 25 -23.53 -35.00 -12.99
N ALA A 26 -23.52 -34.23 -14.08
CA ALA A 26 -23.41 -34.58 -15.48
C ALA A 26 -22.66 -33.50 -16.28
N VAL A 27 -21.91 -33.95 -17.28
CA VAL A 27 -21.41 -33.18 -18.41
C VAL A 27 -22.49 -33.07 -19.49
N PRO A 28 -22.83 -31.87 -19.96
CA PRO A 28 -23.36 -31.68 -21.31
C PRO A 28 -22.21 -31.30 -22.25
N SER A 29 -22.08 -32.10 -23.29
CA SER A 29 -21.10 -31.99 -24.37
C SER A 29 -21.14 -30.67 -25.14
N GLU A 30 -19.94 -30.21 -25.49
CA GLU A 30 -19.47 -29.47 -26.69
C GLU A 30 -20.43 -28.57 -27.49
N PRO A 31 -19.93 -27.38 -27.89
CA PRO A 31 -19.32 -27.36 -29.22
C PRO A 31 -17.83 -27.06 -29.19
N VAL A 32 -17.09 -27.95 -29.87
CA VAL A 32 -15.75 -27.73 -30.41
C VAL A 32 -15.77 -26.46 -31.27
N VAL A 33 -15.20 -25.38 -30.76
CA VAL A 33 -14.65 -24.33 -31.61
C VAL A 33 -13.15 -24.40 -31.45
N ALA A 34 -12.54 -25.08 -32.42
CA ALA A 34 -11.10 -25.14 -32.62
C ALA A 34 -10.51 -23.71 -32.66
N PRO A 35 -9.27 -23.53 -32.18
CA PRO A 35 -8.65 -22.23 -31.98
C PRO A 35 -8.36 -21.53 -33.31
N THR A 36 -9.00 -20.40 -33.56
CA THR A 36 -8.53 -19.45 -34.57
C THR A 36 -7.35 -18.68 -33.97
N GLU A 37 -6.18 -19.25 -34.16
CA GLU A 37 -4.87 -18.62 -34.08
C GLU A 37 -4.83 -17.38 -34.99
N PRO A 38 -4.75 -16.15 -34.45
CA PRO A 38 -4.28 -15.02 -35.24
C PRO A 38 -2.77 -15.17 -35.35
N ALA A 39 -2.35 -15.57 -36.55
CA ALA A 39 -1.00 -15.56 -37.08
C ALA A 39 -0.01 -14.72 -36.25
N ALA A 40 0.97 -15.41 -35.68
CA ALA A 40 2.24 -14.81 -35.30
C ALA A 40 2.86 -14.11 -36.52
N PRO A 41 3.14 -12.79 -36.49
CA PRO A 41 4.15 -12.25 -37.38
C PRO A 41 5.52 -12.70 -36.86
N ALA A 42 6.11 -13.60 -37.63
CA ALA A 42 7.53 -13.81 -37.85
C ALA A 42 8.50 -13.11 -36.88
N LEU A 43 9.25 -13.96 -36.16
CA LEU A 43 10.70 -13.89 -36.01
C LEU A 43 11.35 -12.70 -36.74
N VAL A 44 11.59 -11.62 -36.00
CA VAL A 44 12.63 -10.66 -36.39
C VAL A 44 13.92 -11.18 -35.79
N GLU A 45 14.74 -11.64 -36.71
CA GLU A 45 16.10 -12.12 -36.56
C GLU A 45 16.98 -11.11 -35.80
N ALA A 46 17.96 -11.67 -35.10
CA ALA A 46 18.79 -11.00 -34.13
C ALA A 46 19.82 -10.01 -34.73
N ALA A 47 20.22 -9.08 -33.84
CA ALA A 47 21.49 -8.36 -33.74
C ALA A 47 21.61 -6.97 -34.42
N PRO A 48 22.47 -6.05 -33.91
CA PRO A 48 23.19 -5.99 -32.64
C PRO A 48 22.83 -4.78 -31.75
N VAL A 49 23.21 -4.92 -30.49
CA VAL A 49 23.25 -3.90 -29.43
C VAL A 49 23.92 -2.59 -29.87
N PRO A 50 23.28 -1.41 -29.72
CA PRO A 50 24.05 -0.18 -29.53
C PRO A 50 24.66 -0.25 -28.14
N ALA A 51 25.99 -0.28 -28.12
CA ALA A 51 26.82 -0.25 -26.93
C ALA A 51 26.31 0.79 -25.94
N SER A 52 26.07 0.34 -24.70
CA SER A 52 25.92 1.23 -23.56
C SER A 52 27.24 1.97 -23.38
N GLU A 53 27.31 3.24 -23.78
CA GLU A 53 28.32 4.13 -23.23
C GLU A 53 28.04 4.28 -21.72
N PRO A 54 29.03 4.01 -20.85
CA PRO A 54 28.89 4.34 -19.45
C PRO A 54 28.89 5.86 -19.32
N ILE A 55 27.71 6.46 -19.19
CA ILE A 55 27.58 7.79 -18.61
C ILE A 55 28.12 7.72 -17.19
N THR A 56 29.38 8.10 -17.04
CA THR A 56 29.99 8.37 -15.74
C THR A 56 29.09 9.36 -15.00
N PRO A 57 28.56 9.05 -13.80
CA PRO A 57 27.98 10.07 -12.97
C PRO A 57 29.12 11.02 -12.57
N SER A 58 29.16 12.21 -13.16
CA SER A 58 29.93 13.32 -12.63
C SER A 58 29.34 13.65 -11.26
N THR A 59 29.93 13.08 -10.22
CA THR A 59 29.73 13.48 -8.83
C THR A 59 30.08 14.97 -8.73
N PRO A 60 29.12 15.88 -8.47
CA PRO A 60 29.49 17.21 -8.04
C PRO A 60 30.16 17.07 -6.67
N ALA A 61 31.42 17.48 -6.59
CA ALA A 61 32.13 17.58 -5.33
C ALA A 61 31.29 18.41 -4.33
N PRO A 62 31.20 18.00 -3.06
CA PRO A 62 30.56 18.82 -2.04
C PRO A 62 31.41 20.09 -1.86
N THR A 63 30.95 21.19 -2.44
CA THR A 63 31.48 22.52 -2.11
C THR A 63 31.02 22.82 -0.68
N SER A 64 31.94 22.69 0.27
CA SER A 64 31.73 23.18 1.64
C SER A 64 31.33 24.66 1.59
N PRO A 65 30.26 25.08 2.29
CA PRO A 65 29.97 26.49 2.44
C PRO A 65 31.10 27.17 3.24
N PRO A 66 31.51 28.39 2.88
CA PRO A 66 32.43 29.17 3.69
C PRO A 66 31.81 29.48 5.06
N PRO A 67 32.61 29.54 6.14
CA PRO A 67 32.11 29.88 7.47
C PRO A 67 31.53 31.29 7.49
N PRO A 68 30.41 31.53 8.22
CA PRO A 68 29.84 32.85 8.35
C PRO A 68 30.76 33.74 9.20
N ALA A 69 31.16 34.88 8.64
CA ALA A 69 31.82 35.95 9.37
C ALA A 69 30.83 36.60 10.37
N PRO A 70 31.27 36.95 11.59
CA PRO A 70 30.41 37.55 12.61
C PRO A 70 30.05 39.03 12.33
N ALA A 71 28.76 39.30 12.54
CA ALA A 71 28.00 40.53 12.76
C ALA A 71 28.68 41.91 12.70
N ALA A 72 28.04 42.82 11.96
CA ALA A 72 28.02 44.25 12.27
C ALA A 72 26.56 44.71 12.49
N PRO A 73 26.23 45.41 13.60
CA PRO A 73 24.91 45.99 13.84
C PRO A 73 24.82 47.38 13.21
N SER A 74 23.90 47.57 12.27
CA SER A 74 23.49 48.89 11.76
C SER A 74 21.96 48.95 11.83
N SER A 75 21.42 49.55 12.89
CA SER A 75 20.96 50.95 12.95
C SER A 75 19.72 51.24 12.09
N ALA A 76 18.63 51.49 12.83
CA ALA A 76 17.53 52.44 12.60
C ALA A 76 16.45 52.17 11.54
N GLU A 77 15.21 52.34 12.02
CA GLU A 77 13.87 52.34 11.41
C GLU A 77 13.71 53.07 10.07
N PRO A 78 12.71 52.68 9.26
CA PRO A 78 11.41 53.37 9.36
C PRO A 78 10.23 52.39 9.50
N THR A 79 9.41 52.64 10.52
CA THR A 79 8.09 52.08 10.75
C THR A 79 7.18 52.41 9.56
N SER A 80 7.05 51.48 8.61
CA SER A 80 5.98 51.53 7.62
C SER A 80 4.76 50.78 8.18
N PRO A 81 3.55 51.36 8.16
CA PRO A 81 2.35 50.64 8.60
C PRO A 81 2.15 49.39 7.71
N PRO A 82 1.72 48.25 8.28
CA PRO A 82 1.43 47.07 7.48
C PRO A 82 0.32 47.40 6.48
N PRO A 83 0.43 47.01 5.20
CA PRO A 83 -0.69 47.09 4.28
C PRO A 83 -1.79 46.18 4.81
N SER A 84 -2.89 46.76 5.28
CA SER A 84 -4.11 46.04 5.61
C SER A 84 -4.49 45.17 4.42
N PRO A 85 -4.65 43.84 4.57
CA PRO A 85 -5.12 43.02 3.47
C PRO A 85 -6.53 43.48 3.13
N LEU A 86 -6.70 44.10 1.97
CA LEU A 86 -8.02 44.27 1.37
C LEU A 86 -8.65 42.87 1.34
N LEU A 87 -9.67 42.69 2.15
CA LEU A 87 -10.58 41.55 2.11
C LEU A 87 -11.18 41.53 0.71
N ASN A 88 -10.55 40.74 -0.16
CA ASN A 88 -10.99 40.49 -1.51
C ASN A 88 -12.23 39.60 -1.42
N THR A 89 -13.37 40.23 -1.12
CA THR A 89 -14.70 39.66 -1.14
C THR A 89 -15.10 39.45 -2.60
N GLY A 90 -14.56 38.39 -3.20
CA GLY A 90 -14.90 37.93 -4.54
C GLY A 90 -15.00 36.42 -4.49
N GLY A 91 -16.20 35.88 -4.68
CA GLY A 91 -16.54 34.47 -4.56
C GLY A 91 -15.85 33.55 -5.57
N GLY A 92 -14.53 33.38 -5.42
CA GLY A 92 -13.72 32.39 -6.11
C GLY A 92 -12.85 31.68 -5.09
N THR A 93 -12.98 30.36 -4.99
CA THR A 93 -12.11 29.54 -4.13
C THR A 93 -10.66 29.85 -4.45
N THR A 94 -9.89 30.30 -3.48
CA THR A 94 -8.47 30.60 -3.70
C THR A 94 -7.76 29.34 -4.20
N ILE A 95 -6.71 29.49 -5.02
CA ILE A 95 -5.92 28.34 -5.52
C ILE A 95 -5.45 27.46 -4.35
N ARG A 96 -5.08 28.09 -3.23
CA ARG A 96 -4.68 27.41 -2.00
C ARG A 96 -5.81 26.56 -1.40
N GLU A 97 -7.03 27.08 -1.39
CA GLU A 97 -8.20 26.37 -0.88
C GLU A 97 -8.54 25.16 -1.76
N LEU A 98 -8.51 25.31 -3.09
CA LEU A 98 -8.75 24.21 -4.02
C LEU A 98 -7.73 23.08 -3.85
N LEU A 99 -6.44 23.42 -3.74
CA LEU A 99 -5.37 22.46 -3.47
C LEU A 99 -5.56 21.76 -2.13
N SER A 100 -5.97 22.49 -1.09
CA SER A 100 -6.20 21.93 0.24
C SER A 100 -7.38 20.94 0.23
N ARG A 101 -8.47 21.30 -0.45
CA ARG A 101 -9.63 20.42 -0.64
C ARG A 101 -9.30 19.18 -1.46
N ALA A 102 -8.51 19.32 -2.52
CA ALA A 102 -8.04 18.21 -3.34
C ALA A 102 -7.18 17.23 -2.52
N LYS A 103 -6.22 17.75 -1.74
CA LYS A 103 -5.38 16.94 -0.83
C LYS A 103 -6.21 16.21 0.21
N ALA A 104 -7.16 16.88 0.85
CA ALA A 104 -8.07 16.27 1.81
C ALA A 104 -8.86 15.11 1.18
N LYS A 105 -9.39 15.29 -0.04
CA LYS A 105 -10.11 14.24 -0.76
C LYS A 105 -9.24 13.03 -1.09
N ILE A 106 -7.98 13.25 -1.49
CA ILE A 106 -7.02 12.16 -1.74
C ILE A 106 -6.72 11.40 -0.45
N GLN A 107 -6.47 12.10 0.65
CA GLN A 107 -6.21 11.49 1.96
C GLN A 107 -7.41 10.70 2.47
N PHE A 108 -8.63 11.24 2.32
CA PHE A 108 -9.85 10.55 2.71
C PHE A 108 -10.03 9.23 1.94
N ARG A 109 -9.87 9.27 0.61
CA ARG A 109 -9.94 8.04 -0.22
C ARG A 109 -8.88 7.04 0.17
N LYS A 110 -7.67 7.51 0.49
CA LYS A 110 -6.57 6.67 0.96
C LYS A 110 -6.90 6.02 2.31
N ALA A 111 -7.40 6.78 3.29
CA ALA A 111 -7.80 6.27 4.59
C ALA A 111 -8.89 5.20 4.47
N ALA A 112 -9.92 5.44 3.64
CA ALA A 112 -10.98 4.46 3.40
C ALA A 112 -10.45 3.14 2.80
N LYS A 113 -9.43 3.18 1.93
CA LYS A 113 -8.79 1.97 1.40
C LYS A 113 -8.00 1.21 2.48
N LEU A 114 -7.24 1.93 3.31
CA LEU A 114 -6.49 1.34 4.43
C LEU A 114 -7.44 0.69 5.44
N GLU A 115 -8.58 1.32 5.71
CA GLU A 115 -9.61 0.79 6.60
C GLU A 115 -10.23 -0.50 6.06
N ARG A 116 -10.56 -0.56 4.76
CA ARG A 116 -11.04 -1.81 4.14
C ARG A 116 -10.05 -2.97 4.29
N ILE A 117 -8.75 -2.72 4.08
CA ILE A 117 -7.71 -3.73 4.32
C ILE A 117 -7.73 -4.18 5.79
N MET A 118 -7.82 -3.25 6.73
CA MET A 118 -7.85 -3.56 8.17
C MET A 118 -9.06 -4.39 8.57
N VAL A 119 -10.25 -4.05 8.07
CA VAL A 119 -11.48 -4.83 8.31
C VAL A 119 -11.27 -6.26 7.81
N ARG A 120 -10.78 -6.42 6.58
CA ARG A 120 -10.54 -7.75 6.01
C ARG A 120 -9.48 -8.55 6.75
N ALA A 121 -8.40 -7.89 7.20
CA ALA A 121 -7.35 -8.52 7.99
C ALA A 121 -7.83 -8.96 9.37
N ARG A 122 -8.75 -8.21 9.99
CA ARG A 122 -9.39 -8.58 11.27
C ARG A 122 -10.34 -9.74 11.12
N GLU A 123 -11.16 -9.75 10.06
CA GLU A 123 -12.07 -10.86 9.76
C GLU A 123 -11.34 -12.18 9.54
N LYS A 124 -10.24 -12.15 8.78
CA LYS A 124 -9.49 -13.36 8.40
C LYS A 124 -8.33 -13.70 9.36
N GLY A 125 -7.98 -12.79 10.26
CA GLY A 125 -6.77 -12.87 11.08
C GLY A 125 -5.45 -12.60 10.33
N SER A 126 -5.44 -12.63 9.00
CA SER A 126 -4.31 -12.19 8.18
C SER A 126 -4.76 -11.77 6.78
N ILE A 127 -3.93 -11.00 6.09
CA ILE A 127 -4.14 -10.62 4.68
C ILE A 127 -2.82 -10.72 3.89
N GLY A 128 -2.89 -11.26 2.68
CA GLY A 128 -1.80 -11.26 1.71
C GLY A 128 -1.88 -10.09 0.73
N ASN A 129 -0.81 -9.92 -0.05
CA ASN A 129 -0.75 -8.88 -1.07
C ASN A 129 -1.83 -9.04 -2.16
N ASP A 130 -1.99 -10.25 -2.71
CA ASP A 130 -2.96 -10.54 -3.76
C ASP A 130 -4.41 -10.31 -3.30
N GLU A 131 -4.67 -10.61 -2.02
CA GLU A 131 -5.97 -10.36 -1.40
C GLU A 131 -6.24 -8.86 -1.28
N ALA A 132 -5.24 -8.07 -0.88
CA ALA A 132 -5.37 -6.62 -0.81
C ALA A 132 -5.53 -6.00 -2.21
N GLN A 133 -4.84 -6.54 -3.21
CA GLN A 133 -4.96 -6.16 -4.62
C GLN A 133 -6.38 -6.39 -5.13
N ALA A 134 -6.93 -7.58 -4.92
CA ALA A 134 -8.28 -7.95 -5.32
C ALA A 134 -9.35 -7.13 -4.57
N LEU A 135 -9.14 -6.88 -3.27
CA LEU A 135 -10.07 -6.13 -2.42
C LEU A 135 -10.21 -4.66 -2.86
N LEU A 136 -9.10 -4.02 -3.23
CA LEU A 136 -9.08 -2.60 -3.56
C LEU A 136 -9.12 -2.32 -5.06
N ARG A 137 -8.99 -3.35 -5.90
CA ARG A 137 -8.86 -3.26 -7.38
C ARG A 137 -7.76 -2.27 -7.79
N VAL A 138 -6.57 -2.48 -7.24
CA VAL A 138 -5.38 -1.68 -7.53
C VAL A 138 -4.28 -2.56 -8.13
N SER A 139 -3.17 -1.96 -8.57
CA SER A 139 -1.99 -2.73 -8.97
C SER A 139 -1.28 -3.35 -7.76
N ASP A 140 -0.51 -4.42 -8.01
CA ASP A 140 0.33 -5.10 -7.00
C ASP A 140 1.19 -4.10 -6.18
N ALA A 141 1.99 -3.29 -6.86
CA ALA A 141 2.82 -2.26 -6.22
C ALA A 141 2.02 -1.31 -5.30
N THR A 142 0.78 -0.99 -5.68
CA THR A 142 -0.10 -0.14 -4.86
C THR A 142 -0.62 -0.87 -3.63
N ALA A 143 -0.97 -2.15 -3.76
CA ALA A 143 -1.39 -2.98 -2.63
C ALA A 143 -0.24 -3.14 -1.61
N THR A 144 0.96 -3.45 -2.08
CA THR A 144 2.18 -3.50 -1.26
C THR A 144 2.41 -2.18 -0.54
N ARG A 145 2.24 -1.04 -1.22
CA ARG A 145 2.39 0.28 -0.61
C ARG A 145 1.41 0.52 0.54
N TYR A 146 0.13 0.15 0.39
CA TYR A 146 -0.86 0.31 1.45
C TYR A 146 -0.59 -0.61 2.65
N LEU A 147 -0.18 -1.87 2.40
CA LEU A 147 0.20 -2.79 3.46
C LEU A 147 1.43 -2.29 4.22
N ALA A 148 2.43 -1.77 3.51
CA ALA A 148 3.61 -1.16 4.12
C ALA A 148 3.26 0.07 4.98
N GLU A 149 2.30 0.89 4.56
CA GLU A 149 1.81 2.01 5.38
C GLU A 149 1.15 1.53 6.67
N LEU A 150 0.32 0.49 6.61
CA LEU A 150 -0.30 -0.08 7.81
C LEU A 150 0.75 -0.66 8.77
N VAL A 151 1.78 -1.32 8.25
CA VAL A 151 2.92 -1.78 9.04
C VAL A 151 3.69 -0.61 9.66
N LYS A 152 3.96 0.44 8.89
CA LYS A 152 4.64 1.65 9.38
C LYS A 152 3.86 2.32 10.51
N THR A 153 2.54 2.31 10.44
CA THR A 153 1.66 2.85 11.49
C THR A 153 1.44 1.90 12.67
N GLY A 154 2.03 0.70 12.65
CA GLY A 154 1.88 -0.29 13.73
C GLY A 154 0.53 -1.01 13.77
N ARG A 155 -0.33 -0.83 12.76
CA ARG A 155 -1.68 -1.44 12.72
C ARG A 155 -1.65 -2.89 12.22
N LEU A 156 -0.66 -3.22 11.39
CA LEU A 156 -0.39 -4.57 10.91
C LEU A 156 1.05 -4.97 11.24
N ARG A 157 1.29 -6.26 11.42
CA ARG A 157 2.63 -6.87 11.52
C ARG A 157 2.84 -7.77 10.31
N ALA A 158 3.96 -7.59 9.62
CA ALA A 158 4.36 -8.50 8.54
C ALA A 158 4.96 -9.80 9.11
N THR A 159 4.50 -10.93 8.61
CA THR A 159 4.97 -12.28 8.93
C THR A 159 5.39 -13.01 7.64
N GLY A 160 6.43 -13.84 7.72
CA GLY A 160 6.93 -14.61 6.57
C GLY A 160 8.07 -13.96 5.78
N ARG A 161 8.53 -14.67 4.74
CA ARG A 161 9.63 -14.28 3.84
C ARG A 161 9.12 -13.41 2.68
N THR A 162 10.03 -12.86 1.88
CA THR A 162 9.71 -11.93 0.78
C THR A 162 8.70 -12.53 -0.21
N SER A 163 8.85 -13.81 -0.57
CA SER A 163 7.83 -14.56 -1.31
C SER A 163 6.85 -15.18 -0.30
N GLY A 164 5.58 -14.76 -0.35
CA GLY A 164 4.55 -15.24 0.58
C GLY A 164 4.42 -14.44 1.88
N ARG A 165 4.87 -13.18 1.92
CA ARG A 165 4.68 -12.30 3.07
C ARG A 165 3.19 -12.11 3.36
N ARG A 166 2.78 -12.36 4.60
CA ARG A 166 1.43 -12.09 5.11
C ARG A 166 1.44 -10.98 6.15
N TYR A 167 0.29 -10.40 6.40
CA TYR A 167 0.14 -9.29 7.33
C TYR A 167 -0.96 -9.60 8.33
N GLN A 168 -0.65 -9.54 9.62
CA GLN A 168 -1.58 -9.84 10.71
C GLN A 168 -1.94 -8.54 11.45
N PRO A 169 -3.20 -8.37 11.89
CA PRO A 169 -3.58 -7.23 12.71
C PRO A 169 -2.88 -7.27 14.07
N VAL A 170 -2.38 -6.12 14.50
CA VAL A 170 -1.85 -5.95 15.86
C VAL A 170 -3.03 -5.62 16.78
N PRO A 171 -3.20 -6.34 17.91
CA PRO A 171 -4.25 -6.07 18.89
C PRO A 171 -4.10 -4.71 19.57
#